data_AF-A0A059EW09-F1
#
_entry.id   AF-A0A059EW09-F1
#
_cell.length_a   1.000
_cell.length_b   1.000
_cell.length_c   1.000
_cell.angle_alpha   90.00
_cell.angle_beta   90.00
_cell.angle_gamma   90.00
#
_symmetry.space_group_name_H-M   'P 1'
#
loop_
_entity.id
_entity.type
_entity.pdbx_description
1 polymer ?
#
loop_
_entity_poly.entity_id
_entity_poly.type
_entity_poly.pdbx_seq_one_letter_code
_entity_poly.pdbx_strand_id
1 'polypeptide(L)' 'MITSSLEEKVLINSIFSTNGHLSYPYVTENLQLQYNFLNHREGFINSEGVHTNNIEGFWSYLKSEIRGQGVLMRKNIDDW' A
#
# COMPACT_ATOMS: atom_id res chain seq x y z
N MET A 1 -5.26 -10.47 10.62
CA MET A 1 -6.18 -9.68 9.77
C MET A 1 -5.68 -8.23 9.79
N ILE A 2 -5.85 -7.40 8.75
CA ILE A 2 -5.23 -6.05 8.69
C ILE A 2 -5.55 -5.21 9.94
N THR A 3 -6.77 -5.31 10.46
CA THR A 3 -7.23 -4.63 11.69
C THR A 3 -6.32 -4.91 12.89
N SER A 4 -5.99 -6.17 13.19
CA SER A 4 -5.17 -6.55 14.35
C SER A 4 -3.74 -6.03 14.27
N SER A 5 -3.24 -5.76 13.05
CA SER A 5 -1.89 -5.23 12.87
C SER A 5 -1.80 -3.73 13.18
N LEU A 6 -2.93 -3.02 13.14
CA LEU A 6 -3.01 -1.57 13.28
C LEU A 6 -3.66 -1.12 14.60
N GLU A 7 -4.45 -1.98 15.22
CA GLU A 7 -5.07 -1.75 16.53
C GLU A 7 -4.03 -1.26 17.55
N GLU A 8 -4.40 -0.24 18.34
CA GLU A 8 -3.57 0.46 19.34
C GLU A 8 -2.30 1.16 18.79
N LYS A 9 -2.01 1.04 17.49
CA LYS A 9 -0.83 1.64 16.83
C LYS A 9 -1.18 2.85 15.97
N VAL A 10 -2.46 3.09 15.73
CA VAL A 10 -2.97 4.22 14.96
C VAL A 10 -3.94 5.03 15.80
N LEU A 11 -3.93 6.34 15.60
CA LEU A 11 -4.85 7.24 16.28
C LEU A 11 -6.21 7.22 15.58
N ILE A 12 -7.27 7.39 16.36
CA ILE A 12 -8.62 7.63 15.85
C ILE A 12 -8.59 8.83 14.89
N ASN A 13 -9.37 8.75 13.81
CA ASN A 13 -9.45 9.72 12.71
C ASN A 13 -8.17 9.89 11.89
N SER A 14 -7.16 9.02 12.04
CA SER A 14 -6.00 9.03 11.14
C SER A 14 -6.45 8.77 9.69
N ILE A 15 -5.73 9.35 8.74
CA ILE A 15 -5.98 9.16 7.31
C ILE A 15 -5.41 7.81 6.87
N PHE A 16 -6.27 6.95 6.34
CA PHE A 16 -5.90 5.66 5.78
C PHE A 16 -6.03 5.70 4.26
N SER A 17 -4.88 5.88 3.59
CA SER A 17 -4.81 5.97 2.12
C SER A 17 -4.43 4.62 1.51
N THR A 18 -5.27 4.05 0.64
CA THR A 18 -5.03 2.71 0.08
C THR A 18 -5.50 2.53 -1.36
N ASN A 19 -5.18 1.37 -1.95
CA ASN A 19 -5.60 0.97 -3.28
C ASN A 19 -7.07 0.56 -3.43
N GLY A 20 -7.88 0.67 -2.38
CA GLY A 20 -9.29 0.26 -2.42
C GLY A 20 -9.56 -1.23 -2.56
N HIS A 21 -8.68 -2.05 -1.99
CA HIS A 21 -9.03 -3.43 -1.69
C HIS A 21 -10.34 -3.51 -0.88
N LEU A 22 -11.17 -4.50 -1.19
CA LEU A 22 -12.53 -4.65 -0.64
C LEU A 22 -12.57 -4.83 0.89
N SER A 23 -11.46 -5.20 1.52
CA SER A 23 -11.38 -5.35 2.98
C SER A 23 -11.18 -4.02 3.73
N TYR A 24 -10.76 -2.95 3.07
CA TYR A 24 -10.42 -1.70 3.76
C TYR A 24 -11.61 -0.94 4.35
N PRO A 25 -12.82 -0.90 3.74
CA PRO A 25 -13.98 -0.30 4.37
C PRO A 25 -14.24 -0.86 5.77
N TYR A 26 -14.12 -2.19 5.93
CA TYR A 26 -14.25 -2.85 7.22
C TYR A 26 -13.13 -2.44 8.20
N VAL A 27 -11.88 -2.33 7.74
CA VAL A 27 -10.77 -1.86 8.58
C VAL A 27 -10.99 -0.42 9.06
N THR A 28 -11.45 0.46 8.17
CA THR A 28 -11.65 1.88 8.47
C THR A 28 -12.81 2.10 9.44
N GLU A 29 -13.87 1.30 9.33
CA GLU A 29 -14.99 1.34 10.27
C GLU A 29 -14.57 0.86 11.65
N ASN A 30 -13.88 -0.29 11.74
CA ASN A 30 -13.46 -0.86 13.03
C ASN A 30 -12.46 0.01 13.79
N LEU A 31 -11.55 0.68 13.07
CA LEU A 31 -10.49 1.49 13.67
C LEU A 31 -10.81 2.99 13.69
N GLN A 32 -12.02 3.38 13.28
CA GLN A 32 -12.46 4.77 13.21
C GLN A 32 -11.49 5.67 12.42
N LEU A 33 -11.11 5.22 11.23
CA LEU A 33 -10.16 5.89 10.35
C LEU A 33 -10.87 6.68 9.24
N GLN A 34 -10.23 7.75 8.80
CA GLN A 34 -10.68 8.48 7.60
C GLN A 34 -10.17 7.75 6.37
N TYR A 35 -11.10 7.20 5.59
CA TYR A 35 -10.73 6.44 4.40
C TYR A 35 -10.46 7.34 3.20
N ASN A 36 -9.28 7.21 2.61
CA ASN A 36 -8.90 7.87 1.38
C ASN A 36 -8.57 6.82 0.31
N PHE A 37 -9.42 6.72 -0.72
CA PHE A 37 -9.18 5.82 -1.84
C PHE A 37 -8.21 6.44 -2.84
N LEU A 38 -7.15 5.72 -3.18
CA LEU A 38 -6.18 6.13 -4.18
C LEU A 38 -6.46 5.45 -5.52
N ASN A 39 -6.72 6.26 -6.54
CA ASN A 39 -6.86 5.79 -7.91
C ASN A 39 -5.48 5.52 -8.53
N HIS A 40 -5.16 4.23 -8.76
CA HIS A 40 -3.90 3.80 -9.40
C HIS A 40 -3.69 4.33 -10.81
N ARG A 41 -4.78 4.69 -11.52
CA ARG A 41 -4.67 5.17 -12.90
C ARG A 41 -4.10 6.58 -12.99
N GLU A 42 -4.23 7.37 -11.93
CA GLU A 42 -3.80 8.77 -11.90
C GLU A 42 -2.49 8.95 -11.11
N GLY A 43 -2.19 8.00 -10.20
CA GLY A 43 -1.08 8.12 -9.25
C GLY A 43 -1.36 9.22 -8.22
N PHE A 44 -0.94 9.03 -6.97
CA PHE A 44 -1.08 10.11 -6.00
C PHE A 44 -0.16 11.26 -6.41
N ILE A 45 -0.71 12.39 -6.82
CA ILE A 45 0.05 13.62 -7.07
C ILE A 45 -0.06 14.45 -5.79
N ASN A 46 1.04 14.66 -5.08
CA ASN A 46 1.04 15.56 -3.93
C ASN A 46 0.76 17.01 -4.38
N SER A 47 0.58 17.95 -3.44
CA SER A 47 0.35 19.37 -3.77
C SER A 47 1.47 20.03 -4.59
N GLU A 48 2.61 19.35 -4.76
CA GLU A 48 3.78 19.81 -5.51
C GLU A 48 3.90 19.14 -6.88
N GLY A 49 2.94 18.30 -7.30
CA GLY A 49 3.00 17.61 -8.59
C GLY A 49 3.78 16.29 -8.59
N VAL A 50 4.21 15.80 -7.42
CA VAL A 50 5.02 14.58 -7.30
C VAL A 50 4.13 13.34 -7.23
N HIS A 51 4.33 12.43 -8.17
CA HIS A 51 3.67 11.11 -8.18
C HIS A 51 4.24 10.22 -7.06
N THR A 52 3.54 10.07 -5.94
CA THR A 52 3.90 9.08 -4.92
C THR A 52 3.32 7.72 -5.25
N ASN A 53 3.82 7.11 -6.32
CA ASN A 53 3.89 5.65 -6.35
C ASN A 53 5.06 5.16 -5.48
N ASN A 54 5.11 5.58 -4.21
CA ASN A 54 6.28 5.32 -3.38
C ASN A 54 6.33 3.85 -2.96
N ILE A 55 5.17 3.22 -2.73
CA ILE A 55 5.14 1.82 -2.30
C ILE A 55 5.37 0.85 -3.48
N GLU A 56 4.74 1.04 -4.65
CA GLU A 56 5.00 0.14 -5.80
C GLU A 56 6.35 0.47 -6.44
N GLY A 57 6.81 1.72 -6.40
CA GLY A 57 8.18 2.11 -6.73
C GLY A 57 9.20 1.43 -5.82
N PHE A 58 8.98 1.47 -4.51
CA PHE A 58 9.79 0.73 -3.53
C PHE A 58 9.76 -0.78 -3.80
N TRP A 59 8.57 -1.38 -4.01
CA TRP A 59 8.45 -2.80 -4.32
C TRP A 59 9.12 -3.17 -5.64
N SER A 60 9.08 -2.29 -6.64
CA SER A 60 9.75 -2.50 -7.94
C SER A 60 11.27 -2.49 -7.77
N TYR A 61 11.80 -1.53 -7.02
CA TYR A 61 13.21 -1.46 -6.68
C TYR A 61 13.67 -2.68 -5.87
N LEU A 62 12.95 -2.99 -4.77
CA LEU A 62 13.26 -4.14 -3.92
C LEU A 62 13.20 -5.47 -4.70
N LYS A 63 12.19 -5.66 -5.56
CA LYS A 63 12.11 -6.83 -6.44
C LYS A 63 13.32 -6.91 -7.38
N SER A 64 13.79 -5.79 -7.92
CA SER A 64 14.99 -5.73 -8.76
C SER A 64 16.25 -6.13 -8.00
N GLU A 65 16.44 -5.59 -6.79
CA GLU A 65 17.59 -5.92 -5.93
C GLU A 65 17.62 -7.41 -5.57
N ILE A 66 16.48 -7.98 -5.17
CA ILE A 66 16.39 -9.41 -4.84
C ILE A 66 16.65 -10.29 -6.08
N ARG A 67 16.18 -9.86 -7.27
CA ARG A 67 16.47 -10.53 -8.55
C ARG A 67 17.97 -10.50 -8.87
N GLY A 68 18.64 -9.38 -8.65
CA GLY A 68 20.07 -9.20 -8.88
C GLY A 68 20.94 -10.10 -7.99
N GLN A 69 20.46 -10.44 -6.80
CA GLN A 69 21.15 -11.33 -5.86
C GLN A 69 20.89 -12.82 -6.11
N GLY A 70 20.05 -13.19 -7.09
CA GLY A 70 19.76 -14.59 -7.44
C GLY A 70 18.94 -15.36 -6.40
N VAL A 71 18.37 -14.67 -5.40
CA VAL A 71 17.65 -15.29 -4.25
C VAL A 71 16.23 -15.75 -4.63
N LEU A 72 15.64 -15.21 -5.69
CA LEU A 72 14.30 -15.58 -6.16
C LEU A 72 14.28 -15.92 -7.67
N MET A 73 13.77 -17.10 -8.02
CA MET A 73 13.50 -17.48 -9.41
C MET A 73 12.27 -16.73 -9.93
N ARG A 74 12.36 -16.14 -11.15
CA ARG A 74 11.29 -15.31 -11.78
C ARG A 74 9.89 -15.90 -11.66
N LYS A 75 9.77 -17.22 -11.82
CA LYS A 75 8.48 -17.94 -11.83
C LYS A 75 7.64 -17.78 -10.55
N ASN A 76 8.21 -17.34 -9.43
CA ASN A 76 7.51 -17.24 -8.15
C ASN A 76 6.97 -15.82 -7.85
N ILE A 77 7.21 -14.83 -8.73
CA ILE A 77 6.88 -13.42 -8.49
C ILE A 77 5.83 -12.89 -9.47
N ASP A 78 5.82 -13.39 -10.71
CA ASP A 78 4.97 -12.85 -11.77
C ASP A 78 3.50 -13.39 -11.72
N ASP A 79 3.20 -14.26 -10.75
CA ASP A 79 1.87 -14.89 -10.56
C ASP A 79 0.96 -14.15 -9.55
N TRP A 80 1.27 -12.90 -9.19
CA TRP A 80 0.54 -12.12 -8.16
C TRP A 80 -0.23 -10.94 -8.75
#